data_AF-A0A939WTM9-F1
#
_entry.id   AF-A0A939WTM9-F1
#
_cell.length_a   1.000
_cell.length_b   1.000
_cell.length_c   1.000
_cell.angle_alpha   90.00
_cell.angle_beta   90.00
_cell.angle_gamma   90.00
#
_symmetry.space_group_name_H-M   'P 1'
#
loop_
_entity.id
_entity.type
_entity.pdbx_description
1 polymer ?
#
loop_
_entity_poly.entity_id
_entity_poly.type
_entity_poly.pdbx_seq_one_letter_code
_entity_poly.pdbx_strand_id
1 'polypeptide(L)' 'MPVIVGEIGRWMRNDGDHAAKVNPAIHECTNRVENCACVSSEGLKKQDPHHFDGPSVKTLGDRYYEAWKSQRAAIGSR' A
#
# COMPACT_ATOMS: atom_id res chain seq x y z
N MET A 1 7.65 14.62 7.59
CA MET A 1 6.29 14.49 7.02
C MET A 1 6.08 13.01 6.68
N PRO A 2 4.97 12.37 7.10
CA PRO A 2 4.70 10.97 6.74
C PRO A 2 4.50 10.79 5.23
N VAL A 3 5.05 9.71 4.66
CA VAL A 3 4.77 9.25 3.30
C VAL A 3 4.17 7.84 3.40
N ILE A 4 3.00 7.63 2.81
CA ILE A 4 2.33 6.33 2.82
C ILE A 4 2.22 5.83 1.40
N VAL A 5 2.70 4.61 1.16
CA VAL A 5 2.67 3.94 -0.14
C VAL A 5 1.80 2.70 -0.04
N GLY A 6 1.05 2.37 -1.09
CA GLY A 6 0.19 1.19 -1.13
C GLY A 6 0.75 0.12 -2.05
N GLU A 7 0.55 -1.14 -1.68
CA GLU A 7 0.74 -2.26 -2.60
C GLU A 7 -0.11 -2.10 -3.85
N ILE A 8 0.39 -2.59 -4.98
CA ILE A 8 -0.45 -2.83 -6.16
C ILE A 8 -1.32 -4.07 -5.94
N GLY A 9 -2.43 -4.16 -6.67
CA GLY A 9 -3.35 -5.30 -6.58
C GLY A 9 -2.64 -6.63 -6.80
N ARG A 10 -2.79 -7.58 -5.86
CA ARG A 10 -2.11 -8.90 -5.89
C ARG A 10 -2.45 -9.78 -7.11
N TRP A 11 -3.48 -9.41 -7.87
CA TRP A 11 -3.87 -10.07 -9.13
C TRP A 11 -3.10 -9.57 -10.35
N MET A 12 -2.27 -8.53 -10.21
CA MET A 12 -1.52 -7.93 -11.32
C MET A 12 -0.45 -8.91 -11.83
N ARG A 13 -0.76 -9.60 -12.94
CA ARG A 13 0.02 -10.70 -13.53
C ARG A 13 0.38 -10.51 -15.02
N ASN A 14 0.24 -9.32 -15.58
CA ASN A 14 0.48 -9.10 -17.02
C ASN A 14 1.95 -9.39 -17.40
N ASP A 15 2.20 -10.18 -18.45
CA ASP A 15 3.54 -10.61 -18.90
C ASP A 15 4.50 -11.16 -17.80
N GLY A 16 3.96 -11.55 -16.63
CA GLY A 16 4.68 -11.97 -15.44
C GLY A 16 3.98 -11.56 -14.14
N ASP A 17 4.36 -12.15 -13.00
CA ASP A 17 3.76 -11.81 -11.70
C ASP A 17 4.27 -10.45 -11.19
N HIS A 18 3.71 -9.35 -11.71
CA HIS A 18 4.10 -7.99 -11.35
C HIS A 18 3.93 -7.73 -9.86
N ALA A 19 2.83 -8.18 -9.26
CA ALA A 19 2.61 -8.04 -7.82
C ALA A 19 3.72 -8.70 -7.01
N ALA A 20 4.17 -9.90 -7.41
CA ALA A 20 5.28 -10.59 -6.75
C ALA A 20 6.64 -9.89 -6.91
N LYS A 21 6.79 -8.95 -7.86
CA LYS A 21 8.03 -8.16 -8.02
C LYS A 21 7.93 -6.78 -7.37
N VAL A 22 6.82 -6.09 -7.60
CA VAL A 22 6.63 -4.69 -7.20
C VAL A 22 6.32 -4.56 -5.71
N ASN A 23 5.45 -5.41 -5.15
CA ASN A 23 5.10 -5.29 -3.73
C ASN A 23 6.33 -5.48 -2.82
N PRO A 24 7.20 -6.49 -3.02
CA PRO A 24 8.45 -6.58 -2.25
C PRO A 24 9.36 -5.35 -2.38
N ALA A 25 9.47 -4.78 -3.58
CA ALA A 25 10.27 -3.57 -3.80
C ALA A 25 9.68 -2.33 -3.08
N ILE A 26 8.35 -2.20 -3.04
CA ILE A 26 7.66 -1.18 -2.25
C ILE A 26 8.03 -1.36 -0.77
N HIS A 27 7.89 -2.57 -0.23
CA HIS A 27 8.23 -2.87 1.17
C HIS A 27 9.70 -2.52 1.47
N GLU A 28 10.64 -2.96 0.62
CA GLU A 28 12.06 -2.63 0.78
C GLU A 28 12.30 -1.12 0.79
N CYS A 29 11.70 -0.39 -0.14
CA CYS A 29 11.81 1.07 -0.21
C CYS A 29 11.28 1.73 1.06
N THR A 30 10.11 1.33 1.54
CA THR A 30 9.53 1.91 2.77
C THR A 30 10.36 1.64 4.03
N ASN A 31 11.12 0.54 4.07
CA ASN A 31 12.03 0.24 5.17
C ASN A 31 13.32 1.10 5.16
N ARG A 32 13.66 1.69 4.01
CA ARG A 32 14.89 2.48 3.82
C ARG A 32 14.67 3.99 3.93
N VAL A 33 13.43 4.44 3.79
CA VAL A 33 13.06 5.86 3.80
C VAL A 33 12.44 6.20 5.16
N GLU A 34 13.00 7.18 5.85
CA GLU A 34 12.47 7.64 7.12
C GLU A 34 11.03 8.18 6.95
N ASN A 35 10.18 7.91 7.95
CA ASN A 35 8.79 8.38 7.97
C ASN A 35 7.95 7.85 6.81
N CYS A 36 8.34 6.71 6.24
CA CYS A 36 7.63 6.02 5.17
C CYS A 36 6.96 4.74 5.70
N ALA A 37 5.75 4.42 5.23
CA ALA A 37 5.06 3.18 5.55
C ALA A 37 4.33 2.60 4.33
N CYS A 38 4.20 1.27 4.30
CA CYS A 38 3.47 0.55 3.27
C CYS A 38 2.10 0.08 3.79
N VAL A 39 1.05 0.19 2.96
CA VAL A 39 -0.26 -0.42 3.23
C VAL A 39 -0.54 -1.58 2.27
N SER A 40 -1.02 -2.69 2.85
CA SER A 40 -1.25 -3.93 2.12
C SER A 40 -2.53 -3.88 1.28
N SER A 41 -2.49 -4.51 0.09
CA SER A 41 -3.66 -4.73 -0.76
C SER A 41 -4.29 -6.12 -0.52
N GLU A 42 -3.93 -6.79 0.58
CA GLU A 42 -4.46 -8.10 0.94
C GLU A 42 -5.98 -8.10 1.15
N GLY A 43 -6.64 -9.11 0.59
CA GLY A 43 -8.09 -9.28 0.65
C GLY A 43 -8.88 -8.27 -0.20
N LEU A 44 -8.21 -7.34 -0.87
CA LEU A 44 -8.85 -6.41 -1.79
C LEU A 44 -9.18 -7.10 -3.11
N LYS A 45 -10.19 -6.57 -3.80
CA LYS A 45 -10.77 -7.12 -5.02
C LYS A 45 -10.62 -6.14 -6.17
N LYS A 46 -10.64 -6.71 -7.39
CA LYS A 46 -10.54 -5.99 -8.65
C LYS A 46 -11.91 -5.76 -9.28
N GLN A 47 -12.10 -4.61 -9.90
CA GLN A 47 -13.23 -4.35 -10.80
C GLN A 47 -12.93 -4.82 -12.22
N ASP A 48 -11.70 -4.62 -12.67
CA ASP A 48 -11.21 -5.00 -13.99
C ASP A 48 -9.75 -5.53 -13.88
N PRO A 49 -9.05 -5.85 -14.98
CA PRO A 49 -7.69 -6.37 -14.88
C PRO A 49 -6.68 -5.46 -14.15
N HIS A 50 -6.94 -4.16 -14.06
CA HIS A 50 -6.00 -3.15 -13.56
C HIS A 50 -6.48 -2.42 -12.30
N HIS A 51 -7.79 -2.28 -12.09
CA HIS A 51 -8.36 -1.42 -11.04
C HIS A 51 -9.00 -2.20 -9.90
N PHE A 52 -8.89 -1.65 -8.68
CA PHE A 52 -9.64 -2.09 -7.50
C PHE A 52 -11.15 -1.85 -7.67
N ASP A 53 -11.99 -2.65 -7.01
CA ASP A 53 -13.42 -2.34 -6.90
C ASP A 53 -13.71 -1.23 -5.88
N GLY A 54 -14.90 -0.63 -5.96
CA GLY A 54 -15.31 0.48 -5.08
C GLY A 54 -15.19 0.16 -3.58
N PRO A 55 -15.72 -0.98 -3.08
CA PRO A 55 -15.54 -1.38 -1.69
C PRO A 55 -14.06 -1.50 -1.28
N SER A 56 -13.22 -2.06 -2.15
CA SER A 56 -11.78 -2.22 -1.90
C SER A 56 -11.04 -0.90 -1.88
N VAL A 57 -11.41 0.06 -2.74
CA VAL A 57 -10.84 1.42 -2.70
C VAL A 57 -11.16 2.09 -1.37
N LYS A 58 -12.40 1.96 -0.87
CA LYS A 58 -12.76 2.48 0.46
C LYS A 58 -11.92 1.84 1.56
N THR A 59 -11.84 0.50 1.60
CA THR A 59 -11.03 -0.23 2.59
C THR A 59 -9.56 0.16 2.50
N LEU A 60 -9.03 0.34 1.29
CA LEU A 60 -7.66 0.79 1.09
C LEU A 60 -7.46 2.21 1.64
N GLY A 61 -8.39 3.13 1.37
CA GLY A 61 -8.38 4.49 1.95
C GLY A 61 -8.38 4.50 3.48
N ASP A 62 -9.22 3.66 4.09
CA ASP A 62 -9.26 3.48 5.55
C ASP A 62 -7.88 3.00 6.08
N ARG A 63 -7.22 2.06 5.37
CA ARG A 63 -5.86 1.59 5.71
C ARG A 63 -4.81 2.70 5.57
N TYR A 64 -4.87 3.51 4.51
CA TYR A 64 -3.97 4.65 4.30
C TYR A 64 -4.07 5.65 5.46
N TYR A 65 -5.29 5.95 5.91
CA TYR A 65 -5.51 6.89 7.00
C TYR A 65 -4.92 6.38 8.33
N GLU A 66 -5.15 5.11 8.68
CA GLU A 66 -4.59 4.54 9.90
C GLU A 66 -3.06 4.49 9.88
N ALA A 67 -2.45 4.16 8.74
CA ALA A 67 -1.00 4.18 8.58
C ALA A 67 -0.43 5.61 8.71
N TRP A 68 -1.06 6.60 8.07
CA TRP A 68 -0.67 8.01 8.21
C TRP A 68 -0.78 8.49 9.66
N LYS A 69 -1.89 8.17 10.34
CA LYS A 69 -2.14 8.55 11.73
C LYS A 69 -1.09 7.96 12.67
N SER A 70 -0.76 6.68 12.49
CA SER A 70 0.31 6.00 13.24
C SER A 70 1.67 6.66 13.01
N GLN A 71 2.05 6.89 11.75
CA GLN A 71 3.32 7.54 11.40
C GLN A 71 3.40 8.97 11.95
N ARG A 72 2.31 9.74 11.86
CA ARG A 72 2.26 11.10 12.41
C ARG A 72 2.48 11.12 13.91
N ALA A 73 1.87 10.19 14.66
CA ALA A 73 2.07 10.07 16.09
C ALA A 73 3.52 9.70 16.45
N ALA A 74 4.13 8.79 15.69
CA ALA A 74 5.51 8.37 15.88
C ALA A 74 6.51 9.52 15.64
N ILE A 75 6.25 10.39 14.64
CA ILE A 75 7.08 11.57 14.38
C ILE A 75 6.95 12.61 15.49
N GLY A 76 5.72 12.90 15.96
CA GLY A 76 5.48 13.89 17.01
C GLY A 76 5.99 13.49 18.40
N SER A 77 6.44 12.23 18.55
CA SER A 77 7.01 11.68 19.78
C SER A 77 8.55 11.64 19.75
N ARG A 78 9.19 12.10 18.66
CA ARG A 78 10.64 12.29 18.51
C ARG A 78 11.00 13.75 18.70
#